data_AF-A0AA90ST54-F1
#
_entry.id   AF-A0AA90ST54-F1
#
_cell.length_a   1.000
_cell.length_b   1.000
_cell.length_c   1.000
_cell.angle_alpha   90.00
_cell.angle_beta   90.00
_cell.angle_gamma   90.00
#
_symmetry.space_group_name_H-M   'P 1'
#
loop_
_entity.id
_entity.type
_entity.pdbx_description
1 polymer ?
#
loop_
_entity_poly.entity_id
_entity_poly.type
_entity_poly.pdbx_seq_one_letter_code
_entity_poly.pdbx_strand_id
1 'polypeptide(L)'
;MSNGDRDHRTARLTAAAAARTTSATARARRAITRLHNTGQPVTFVAVARAADVSTSFLYKQTQLRQDIDAKRGTATAGIERSRAASAESLRTKLATAIDRNRELTEQLEQLHTENEALRSRLLELGTRPPAKQEARRGEHADNPSATGPQQPR
;
A
#
# COMPACT_ATOMS: atom_id res chain seq x y z
N MET A 1 4.53 18.50 -76.28
CA MET A 1 4.80 18.04 -74.88
C MET A 1 4.95 16.53 -74.91
N SER A 2 6.17 16.02 -74.72
CA SER A 2 6.57 14.64 -75.03
C SER A 2 6.11 13.65 -73.95
N ASN A 3 5.89 12.39 -74.35
CA ASN A 3 5.45 11.30 -73.47
C ASN A 3 6.38 11.09 -72.26
N GLY A 4 7.69 11.36 -72.41
CA GLY A 4 8.69 11.22 -71.35
C GLY A 4 8.52 12.19 -70.16
N ASP A 5 7.99 13.40 -70.37
CA ASP A 5 7.73 14.35 -69.26
C ASP A 5 6.60 13.86 -68.34
N ARG A 6 5.60 13.19 -68.94
CA ARG A 6 4.48 12.59 -68.19
C ARG A 6 4.99 11.41 -67.35
N ASP A 7 5.85 10.58 -67.92
CA ASP A 7 6.42 9.41 -67.25
C ASP A 7 7.39 9.80 -66.11
N HIS A 8 8.20 10.84 -66.29
CA HIS A 8 9.02 11.38 -65.20
C HIS A 8 8.18 12.02 -64.09
N ARG A 9 7.08 12.70 -64.44
CA ARG A 9 6.16 13.27 -63.45
C ARG A 9 5.45 12.17 -62.65
N THR A 10 4.95 11.13 -63.31
CA THR A 10 4.29 10.00 -62.62
C THR A 10 5.28 9.24 -61.74
N ALA A 11 6.50 8.98 -62.21
CA ALA A 11 7.56 8.33 -61.43
C ALA A 11 7.95 9.12 -60.17
N ARG A 12 8.03 10.45 -60.26
CA ARG A 12 8.30 11.31 -59.08
C ARG A 12 7.16 11.29 -58.07
N LEU A 13 5.91 11.26 -58.54
CA LEU A 13 4.73 11.20 -57.68
C LEU A 13 4.61 9.85 -56.96
N THR A 14 4.88 8.74 -57.65
CA THR A 14 4.85 7.40 -57.05
C THR A 14 5.97 7.21 -56.02
N ALA A 15 7.18 7.69 -56.31
CA ALA A 15 8.30 7.66 -55.36
C ALA A 15 8.00 8.46 -54.08
N ALA A 16 7.42 9.66 -54.22
CA ALA A 16 7.02 10.48 -53.08
C ALA A 16 5.89 9.82 -52.26
N ALA A 17 4.96 9.12 -52.91
CA ALA A 17 3.90 8.38 -52.21
C ALA A 17 4.46 7.17 -51.44
N ALA A 18 5.41 6.43 -52.03
CA ALA A 18 6.07 5.30 -51.37
C ALA A 18 6.86 5.76 -50.13
N ALA A 19 7.64 6.84 -50.25
CA ALA A 19 8.39 7.41 -49.13
C ALA A 19 7.48 7.83 -47.95
N ARG A 20 6.33 8.45 -48.26
CA ARG A 20 5.33 8.81 -47.24
C ARG A 20 4.78 7.58 -46.52
N THR A 21 4.42 6.52 -47.26
CA THR A 21 3.92 5.26 -46.68
C THR A 21 4.94 4.59 -45.77
N THR A 22 6.21 4.53 -46.19
CA THR A 22 7.29 3.97 -45.37
C THR A 22 7.47 4.79 -44.08
N SER A 23 7.49 6.12 -44.18
CA SER A 23 7.62 7.00 -43.02
C SER A 23 6.44 6.84 -42.03
N ALA A 24 5.21 6.73 -42.54
CA ALA A 24 4.01 6.53 -41.74
C ALA A 24 4.02 5.16 -41.04
N THR A 25 4.47 4.12 -41.74
CA THR A 25 4.62 2.77 -41.18
C THR A 25 5.65 2.74 -40.05
N ALA A 26 6.79 3.41 -40.24
CA ALA A 26 7.83 3.51 -39.21
C ALA A 26 7.34 4.27 -37.98
N ARG A 27 6.61 5.39 -38.17
CA ARG A 27 5.97 6.13 -37.07
C ARG A 27 4.97 5.28 -36.30
N ALA A 28 4.11 4.54 -37.01
CA ALA A 28 3.14 3.63 -36.41
C ALA A 28 3.81 2.55 -35.54
N ARG A 29 4.85 1.87 -36.05
CA ARG A 29 5.61 0.88 -35.29
C ARG A 29 6.25 1.46 -34.03
N ARG A 30 6.88 2.65 -34.13
CA ARG A 30 7.46 3.34 -32.98
C ARG A 30 6.41 3.70 -31.93
N ALA A 31 5.24 4.17 -32.36
CA ALA A 31 4.13 4.49 -31.46
C ALA A 31 3.60 3.26 -30.73
N ILE A 32 3.46 2.12 -31.43
CA ILE A 32 3.06 0.84 -30.85
C ILE A 32 4.03 0.42 -29.73
N THR A 33 5.34 0.45 -30.00
CA THR A 33 6.36 0.10 -29.01
C THR A 33 6.36 1.07 -27.83
N ARG A 34 6.22 2.38 -28.07
CA ARG A 34 6.15 3.38 -27.01
C ARG A 34 4.97 3.12 -26.08
N LEU A 35 3.77 2.97 -26.64
CA LEU A 35 2.55 2.71 -25.86
C LEU A 35 2.69 1.46 -25.00
N HIS A 36 3.20 0.37 -25.59
CA HIS A 36 3.47 -0.88 -24.88
C HIS A 36 4.44 -0.69 -23.71
N ASN A 37 5.57 -0.01 -23.93
CA ASN A 37 6.58 0.20 -22.89
C ASN A 37 6.10 1.12 -21.77
N THR A 38 5.22 2.08 -22.08
CA THR A 38 4.60 2.96 -21.08
C THR A 38 3.42 2.32 -20.34
N GLY A 39 3.09 1.06 -20.64
CA GLY A 39 1.93 0.37 -20.06
C GLY A 39 0.58 0.94 -20.50
N GLN A 40 0.56 1.77 -21.56
CA GLN A 40 -0.67 2.33 -22.09
C GLN A 40 -1.35 1.35 -23.05
N PRO A 41 -2.69 1.37 -23.13
CA PRO A 41 -3.43 0.44 -23.97
C PRO A 41 -3.11 0.68 -25.45
N VAL A 42 -2.53 -0.34 -26.09
CA VAL A 42 -2.19 -0.33 -27.51
C VAL A 42 -3.47 -0.54 -28.33
N THR A 43 -4.22 0.55 -28.53
CA THR A 43 -5.44 0.54 -29.35
C THR A 43 -5.23 1.22 -30.70
N PHE A 44 -6.03 0.87 -31.71
CA PHE A 44 -5.97 1.52 -33.03
C PHE A 44 -6.10 3.05 -32.95
N VAL A 45 -6.97 3.56 -32.09
CA VAL A 45 -7.16 5.01 -31.88
C VAL A 45 -5.94 5.62 -31.19
N ALA A 46 -5.41 4.97 -30.14
CA ALA A 46 -4.23 5.46 -29.44
C ALA A 46 -2.99 5.48 -30.34
N VAL A 47 -2.79 4.44 -31.15
CA VAL A 47 -1.69 4.34 -32.11
C VAL A 47 -1.83 5.38 -33.22
N ALA A 48 -3.03 5.57 -33.78
CA ALA A 48 -3.30 6.59 -34.80
C ALA A 48 -2.92 7.99 -34.32
N ARG A 49 -3.36 8.35 -33.11
CA ARG A 49 -3.02 9.63 -32.47
C ARG A 49 -1.52 9.74 -32.16
N ALA A 50 -0.93 8.69 -31.61
CA ALA A 50 0.47 8.68 -31.19
C ALA A 50 1.47 8.70 -32.35
N ALA A 51 1.07 8.19 -33.53
CA ALA A 51 1.88 8.12 -34.74
C ALA A 51 1.54 9.21 -35.75
N ASP A 52 0.49 10.00 -35.54
CA ASP A 52 -0.05 10.98 -36.49
C ASP A 52 -0.39 10.34 -37.86
N VAL A 53 -1.19 9.27 -37.82
CA VAL A 53 -1.68 8.55 -39.00
C VAL A 53 -3.18 8.29 -38.87
N SER A 54 -3.87 8.13 -39.99
CA SER A 54 -5.30 7.81 -39.96
C SER A 54 -5.55 6.36 -39.52
N THR A 55 -6.69 6.12 -38.89
CA THR A 55 -7.14 4.76 -38.53
C THR A 55 -7.32 3.89 -39.78
N SER A 56 -7.85 4.45 -40.87
CA SER A 56 -7.98 3.77 -42.16
C SER A 56 -6.62 3.33 -42.74
N PHE A 57 -5.54 4.10 -42.53
CA PHE A 57 -4.19 3.71 -42.92
C PHE A 57 -3.72 2.48 -42.12
N LEU A 58 -3.97 2.46 -40.81
CA LEU A 58 -3.63 1.30 -39.97
C LEU A 58 -4.39 0.04 -40.39
N TYR A 59 -5.67 0.16 -40.75
CA TYR A 59 -6.47 -0.96 -41.25
C TYR A 59 -6.02 -1.48 -42.61
N LYS A 60 -5.50 -0.61 -43.49
CA LYS A 60 -4.96 -1.01 -44.79
C LYS A 60 -3.67 -1.82 -44.68
N GLN A 61 -2.93 -1.69 -43.57
CA GLN A 61 -1.65 -2.36 -43.37
C GLN A 61 -1.77 -3.54 -42.41
N THR A 62 -1.95 -4.75 -42.97
CA THR A 62 -2.19 -5.99 -42.21
C THR A 62 -1.13 -6.27 -41.14
N GLN A 63 0.15 -5.97 -41.40
CA GLN A 63 1.22 -6.16 -40.42
C GLN A 63 1.03 -5.27 -39.18
N LEU A 64 0.64 -4.00 -39.36
CA LEU A 64 0.39 -3.08 -38.24
C LEU A 64 -0.83 -3.53 -37.42
N ARG A 65 -1.84 -4.09 -38.10
CA ARG A 65 -3.00 -4.67 -37.42
C ARG A 65 -2.61 -5.84 -36.51
N GLN A 66 -1.82 -6.79 -37.04
CA GLN A 66 -1.33 -7.93 -36.27
C GLN A 66 -0.49 -7.48 -35.06
N ASP A 67 0.40 -6.50 -35.24
CA ASP A 67 1.23 -5.95 -34.17
C ASP A 67 0.39 -5.32 -33.04
N ILE A 68 -0.68 -4.61 -33.40
CA ILE A 68 -1.61 -3.98 -32.44
C ILE A 68 -2.41 -5.05 -31.70
N ASP A 69 -2.95 -6.04 -32.41
CA ASP A 69 -3.79 -7.09 -31.81
C ASP A 69 -2.98 -8.00 -30.88
N ALA A 70 -1.74 -8.37 -31.25
CA ALA A 70 -0.85 -9.16 -30.41
C ALA A 70 -0.49 -8.46 -29.09
N LYS A 71 -0.21 -7.15 -29.15
CA LYS A 71 0.14 -6.35 -27.97
C LYS A 71 -1.07 -6.02 -27.10
N ARG A 72 -2.26 -5.93 -27.69
CA ARG A 72 -3.51 -5.77 -26.95
C ARG A 72 -3.83 -7.00 -26.11
N GLY A 73 -3.74 -8.20 -26.70
CA GLY A 73 -4.05 -9.46 -25.99
C GLY A 73 -3.14 -9.71 -24.78
N THR A 74 -1.84 -9.39 -24.92
CA THR A 74 -0.86 -9.55 -23.85
C THR A 74 -1.02 -8.52 -22.72
N ALA A 75 -1.29 -7.25 -23.04
CA ALA A 75 -1.51 -6.20 -22.05
C ALA A 75 -2.75 -6.47 -21.19
N THR A 76 -3.90 -6.83 -21.79
CA THR A 76 -5.12 -7.15 -21.05
C THR A 76 -4.91 -8.30 -20.09
N ALA A 77 -4.28 -9.39 -20.53
CA ALA A 77 -3.99 -10.54 -19.67
C ALA A 77 -3.05 -10.17 -18.51
N GLY A 78 -2.06 -9.29 -18.72
CA GLY A 78 -1.15 -8.81 -17.67
C GLY A 78 -1.86 -7.97 -16.61
N ILE A 79 -2.75 -7.06 -17.01
CA ILE A 79 -3.52 -6.19 -16.11
C ILE A 79 -4.44 -7.02 -15.21
N GLU A 80 -5.17 -7.99 -15.78
CA GLU A 80 -6.08 -8.84 -15.00
C GLU A 80 -5.33 -9.68 -13.96
N ARG A 81 -4.18 -10.26 -14.32
CA ARG A 81 -3.33 -11.03 -13.38
C ARG A 81 -2.80 -10.15 -12.25
N SER A 82 -2.37 -8.93 -12.55
CA SER A 82 -1.86 -7.99 -11.55
C SER A 82 -2.96 -7.49 -10.60
N ARG A 83 -4.17 -7.26 -11.13
CA ARG A 83 -5.36 -6.90 -10.35
C ARG A 83 -5.80 -8.03 -9.42
N ALA A 84 -5.80 -9.28 -9.90
CA ALA A 84 -6.12 -10.46 -9.10
C ALA A 84 -5.11 -10.66 -7.96
N ALA A 85 -3.81 -10.57 -8.23
CA ALA A 85 -2.77 -10.65 -7.21
C ALA A 85 -2.89 -9.54 -6.15
N SER A 86 -3.25 -8.32 -6.57
CA SER A 86 -3.48 -7.19 -5.65
C SER A 86 -4.70 -7.41 -4.76
N ALA A 87 -5.79 -7.96 -5.30
CA ALA A 87 -7.00 -8.28 -4.52
C ALA A 87 -6.72 -9.38 -3.47
N GLU A 88 -5.94 -10.40 -3.83
CA GLU A 88 -5.54 -11.46 -2.89
C GLU A 88 -4.66 -10.90 -1.76
N SER A 89 -3.67 -10.07 -2.09
CA SER A 89 -2.83 -9.40 -1.09
C SER A 89 -3.64 -8.53 -0.13
N LEU A 90 -4.65 -7.80 -0.62
CA LEU A 90 -5.55 -7.01 0.23
C LEU A 90 -6.41 -7.88 1.15
N ARG A 91 -6.89 -9.04 0.67
CA ARG A 91 -7.62 -10.01 1.50
C ARG A 91 -6.75 -10.59 2.61
N THR A 92 -5.52 -10.99 2.30
CA THR A 92 -4.57 -11.48 3.30
C THR A 92 -4.30 -10.41 4.37
N LYS A 93 -4.03 -9.16 3.96
CA LYS A 93 -3.81 -8.05 4.90
C LYS A 93 -5.02 -7.79 5.79
N LEU A 94 -6.23 -7.86 5.23
CA LEU A 94 -7.47 -7.71 5.99
C LEU A 94 -7.63 -8.82 7.04
N ALA A 95 -7.39 -10.07 6.65
CA ALA A 95 -7.46 -11.21 7.58
C ALA A 95 -6.46 -11.05 8.73
N THR A 96 -5.20 -10.73 8.42
CA THR A 96 -4.17 -10.47 9.44
C THR A 96 -4.53 -9.31 10.37
N ALA A 97 -5.13 -8.23 9.83
CA ALA A 97 -5.56 -7.10 10.65
C ALA A 97 -6.71 -7.47 11.60
N ILE A 98 -7.65 -8.29 11.15
CA ILE A 98 -8.76 -8.80 11.98
C ILE A 98 -8.21 -9.67 13.12
N ASP A 99 -7.30 -10.59 12.80
CA ASP A 99 -6.70 -11.48 13.81
C ASP A 99 -5.91 -10.68 14.85
N ARG A 100 -5.13 -9.69 14.41
CA ARG A 100 -4.40 -8.80 15.32
C ARG A 100 -5.33 -7.99 16.20
N ASN A 101 -6.48 -7.55 15.68
CA ASN A 101 -7.46 -6.79 16.45
C ASN A 101 -8.11 -7.64 17.53
N ARG A 102 -8.40 -8.92 17.23
CA ARG A 102 -8.89 -9.88 18.23
C ARG A 102 -7.88 -10.10 19.35
N GLU A 103 -6.64 -10.38 19.00
CA GLU A 103 -5.56 -10.60 19.97
C GLU A 103 -5.38 -9.38 20.89
N LEU A 104 -5.39 -8.16 20.33
CA LEU A 104 -5.31 -6.94 21.12
C LEU A 104 -6.52 -6.73 22.03
N THR A 105 -7.71 -7.13 21.58
CA THR A 105 -8.93 -7.05 22.40
C THR A 105 -8.86 -8.01 23.59
N GLU A 106 -8.41 -9.24 23.36
CA GLU A 106 -8.19 -10.24 24.41
C GLU A 106 -7.15 -9.76 25.43
N GLN A 107 -6.05 -9.15 24.96
CA GLN A 107 -5.03 -8.56 25.83
C GLN A 107 -5.57 -7.41 26.69
N LEU A 108 -6.44 -6.57 26.12
CA LEU A 108 -7.09 -5.49 26.88
C LEU A 108 -7.99 -6.04 27.98
N GLU A 109 -8.80 -7.07 27.70
CA GLU A 109 -9.66 -7.71 28.70
C GLU A 109 -8.87 -8.34 29.85
N GLN A 110 -7.75 -9.01 29.52
CA GLN A 110 -6.84 -9.58 30.52
C GLN A 110 -6.24 -8.50 31.42
N LEU A 111 -5.70 -7.42 30.83
CA LEU A 111 -5.12 -6.32 31.58
C LEU A 111 -6.14 -5.58 32.45
N HIS A 112 -7.38 -5.45 31.98
CA HIS A 112 -8.48 -4.90 32.77
C HIS A 112 -8.79 -5.76 33.99
N THR A 113 -8.91 -7.07 33.79
CA THR A 113 -9.16 -8.04 34.87
C THR A 113 -8.06 -8.01 35.91
N GLU A 114 -6.79 -7.98 35.47
CA GLU A 114 -5.64 -7.88 36.37
C GLU A 114 -5.64 -6.56 37.15
N ASN A 115 -5.96 -5.43 36.49
CA ASN A 115 -6.10 -4.14 37.16
C ASN A 115 -7.18 -4.16 38.24
N GLU A 116 -8.35 -4.74 37.97
CA GLU A 116 -9.42 -4.84 38.96
C GLU A 116 -9.04 -5.72 40.15
N ALA A 117 -8.36 -6.85 39.90
CA ALA A 117 -7.87 -7.73 40.94
C ALA A 117 -6.83 -7.02 41.84
N LEU A 118 -5.89 -6.28 41.23
CA LEU A 118 -4.89 -5.50 41.98
C LEU A 118 -5.53 -4.38 42.79
N ARG A 119 -6.50 -3.65 42.22
CA ARG A 119 -7.24 -2.59 42.93
C ARG A 119 -8.02 -3.14 44.12
N SER A 120 -8.67 -4.29 43.96
CA SER A 120 -9.40 -4.97 45.04
C SER A 120 -8.45 -5.33 46.18
N ARG A 121 -7.27 -5.89 45.85
CA ARG A 121 -6.24 -6.24 46.83
C ARG A 121 -5.67 -5.02 47.57
N LEU A 122 -5.50 -3.88 46.88
CA LEU A 122 -5.08 -2.64 47.52
C LEU A 122 -6.14 -2.10 48.48
N LEU A 123 -7.43 -2.21 48.13
CA LEU A 123 -8.53 -1.86 49.02
C LEU A 123 -8.53 -2.73 50.27
N GLU A 124 -8.38 -4.05 50.13
CA GLU A 124 -8.32 -4.99 51.25
C GLU A 124 -7.14 -4.69 52.20
N LEU A 125 -5.97 -4.38 51.65
CA LEU A 125 -4.79 -4.00 52.44
C LEU A 125 -4.95 -2.65 53.13
N GLY A 126 -5.60 -1.67 52.48
CA GLY A 126 -5.91 -0.37 53.06
C GLY A 126 -7.02 -0.40 54.12
N THR A 127 -7.89 -1.42 54.09
CA THR A 127 -9.03 -1.57 55.03
C THR A 127 -8.64 -2.34 56.30
N ARG A 128 -7.41 -2.88 56.39
CA ARG A 128 -6.93 -3.53 57.62
C ARG A 128 -6.58 -2.47 58.67
N PRO A 129 -7.35 -2.30 59.76
CA PRO A 129 -6.99 -1.34 60.80
C PRO A 129 -5.65 -1.77 61.43
N PRO A 130 -4.81 -0.82 61.90
CA PRO A 130 -3.64 -1.18 62.68
C PRO A 130 -4.13 -1.86 63.95
N ALA A 131 -4.05 -3.19 63.98
CA ALA A 131 -4.26 -3.98 65.19
C ALA A 131 -3.20 -3.52 66.19
N LYS A 132 -3.64 -2.70 67.14
CA LYS A 132 -2.84 -1.99 68.14
C LYS A 132 -2.13 -3.00 69.04
N GLN A 133 -0.96 -3.45 68.58
CA GLN A 133 0.10 -4.06 69.37
C GLN A 133 0.68 -2.98 70.31
N GLU A 134 -0.07 -2.49 71.29
CA GLU A 134 0.47 -1.56 72.30
C GLU A 134 0.18 -1.97 73.75
N ALA A 135 -0.63 -3.00 74.01
CA ALA A 135 -1.03 -3.34 75.39
C ALA A 135 -0.10 -4.31 76.15
N ARG A 136 1.13 -4.61 75.67
CA ARG A 136 2.05 -5.55 76.35
C ARG A 136 3.49 -5.06 76.55
N ARG A 137 3.79 -3.77 76.33
CA ARG A 137 5.13 -3.17 76.51
C ARG A 137 5.15 -2.02 77.53
N GLY A 138 4.31 -2.10 78.57
CA GLY A 138 4.25 -1.07 79.62
C GLY A 138 4.40 -1.61 81.05
N GLU A 139 4.64 -2.91 81.23
CA GLU A 139 4.92 -3.49 82.54
C GLU A 139 6.36 -4.01 82.55
N HIS A 140 7.12 -3.58 83.56
CA HIS A 140 8.53 -3.89 83.86
C HIS A 140 9.57 -2.95 83.23
N ALA A 141 9.81 -1.82 83.90
CA ALA A 141 11.00 -1.64 84.74
C ALA A 141 11.16 -0.16 85.10
N ASP A 142 10.93 0.20 86.37
CA ASP A 142 11.97 0.84 87.20
C ASP A 142 11.39 1.28 88.54
N ASN A 143 12.01 0.78 89.58
CA ASN A 143 11.88 1.17 90.98
C ASN A 143 13.29 1.07 91.57
N PRO A 144 13.58 1.69 92.72
CA PRO A 144 13.46 3.09 93.13
C PRO A 144 14.87 3.69 93.35
N SER A 145 14.96 5.00 93.59
CA SER A 145 15.72 5.60 94.73
C SER A 145 16.17 7.02 94.42
N ALA A 146 15.69 7.98 95.20
CA ALA A 146 16.46 9.09 95.81
C ALA A 146 15.50 10.25 96.12
N THR A 147 14.74 10.12 97.20
CA THR A 147 14.26 11.28 97.95
C THR A 147 15.36 11.65 98.94
N GLY A 148 16.08 12.72 98.66
CA GLY A 148 16.97 13.41 99.60
C GLY A 148 16.38 14.79 99.90
N PRO A 149 16.26 15.23 101.17
CA PRO A 149 15.38 16.33 101.54
C PRO A 149 16.05 17.70 101.49
N GLN A 150 15.19 18.73 101.34
CA GLN A 150 15.22 20.07 101.92
C GLN A 150 16.57 20.64 102.38
N GLN A 151 16.86 21.90 102.01
CA GLN A 151 16.63 23.01 102.94
C GLN A 151 16.85 24.41 102.32
N PRO A 152 16.27 25.46 102.94
CA PRO A 152 16.02 26.77 102.34
C PRO A 152 17.01 27.84 102.81
N ARG A 153 17.04 28.97 102.10
CA ARG A 153 16.78 30.31 102.65
C ARG A 153 16.72 31.36 101.54
#